data_AF-A0AAV1V2F0-F1
#
_entry.id   AF-A0AAV1V2F0-F1
#
_cell.length_a   1.000
_cell.length_b   1.000
_cell.length_c   1.000
_cell.angle_alpha   90.00
_cell.angle_beta   90.00
_cell.angle_gamma   90.00
#
_symmetry.space_group_name_H-M   'P 1'
#
loop_
_entity.id
_entity.type
_entity.pdbx_description
1 polymer ?
#
loop_
_entity_poly.entity_id
_entity_poly.type
_entity_poly.pdbx_seq_one_letter_code
_entity_poly.pdbx_strand_id
1 'polypeptide(L)' 'MMTRRLHEFKMDTGTAMAKHLDAFDELVVGLQTLGKPVDEARQLVVLLTSLPAEYELIPSTIENFKDIMLIEVKRSC' A
#
# COMPACT_ATOMS: atom_id res chain seq x y z
N MET A 1 -3.52 -10.82 -14.17
CA MET A 1 -2.07 -10.84 -14.46
C MET A 1 -1.27 -9.66 -13.89
N MET A 2 -1.88 -8.53 -13.44
CA MET A 2 -1.17 -7.52 -12.61
C MET A 2 -1.80 -7.27 -11.23
N THR A 3 -3.11 -7.51 -11.05
CA THR A 3 -3.75 -7.52 -9.71
C THR A 3 -3.12 -8.54 -8.77
N ARG A 4 -2.66 -9.66 -9.32
CA ARG A 4 -1.89 -10.68 -8.61
C ARG A 4 -0.51 -10.17 -8.17
N ARG A 5 0.19 -9.41 -9.02
CA ARG A 5 1.49 -8.79 -8.69
C ARG A 5 1.36 -7.76 -7.57
N LEU A 6 0.28 -6.98 -7.53
CA LEU A 6 -0.01 -6.08 -6.41
C LEU A 6 -0.23 -6.84 -5.10
N HIS A 7 -0.97 -7.95 -5.14
CA HIS A 7 -1.22 -8.78 -3.97
C HIS A 7 0.01 -9.61 -3.53
N GLU A 8 0.92 -9.89 -4.47
CA GLU A 8 2.18 -10.58 -4.22
C GLU A 8 3.33 -9.61 -3.90
N PHE A 9 3.11 -8.30 -4.02
CA PHE A 9 4.12 -7.30 -3.71
C PHE A 9 4.33 -7.26 -2.20
N LYS A 10 5.44 -7.84 -1.76
CA LYS A 10 5.87 -7.89 -0.37
C LYS A 10 7.36 -7.62 -0.32
N MET A 11 7.78 -6.95 0.74
CA MET A 11 9.18 -6.71 1.03
C MET A 11 9.80 -7.98 1.60
N ASP A 12 10.86 -8.49 0.97
CA ASP A 12 11.61 -9.61 1.52
C ASP A 12 12.42 -9.19 2.74
N THR A 13 12.42 -10.04 3.78
CA THR A 13 13.22 -9.84 5.00
C THR A 13 14.71 -9.69 4.65
N GLY A 14 15.32 -8.59 5.08
CA GLY A 14 16.72 -8.26 4.75
C GLY A 14 16.92 -7.38 3.51
N THR A 15 15.86 -7.07 2.76
CA THR A 15 15.91 -6.04 1.72
C THR A 15 15.98 -4.65 2.37
N ALA A 16 16.78 -3.75 1.81
CA ALA A 16 16.81 -2.36 2.26
C ALA A 16 15.52 -1.65 1.85
N MET A 17 14.92 -0.86 2.76
CA MET A 17 13.68 -0.10 2.50
C MET A 17 13.75 0.73 1.21
N ALA A 18 14.91 1.35 0.92
CA ALA A 18 15.11 2.11 -0.32
C ALA A 18 14.90 1.25 -1.58
N LYS A 19 15.46 0.03 -1.61
CA LYS A 19 15.28 -0.89 -2.74
C LYS A 19 13.83 -1.35 -2.90
N HIS A 20 13.10 -1.47 -1.80
CA HIS A 20 11.67 -1.80 -1.82
C HIS A 20 10.84 -0.65 -2.41
N LEU A 21 11.18 0.60 -2.05
CA LEU A 21 10.55 1.79 -2.61
C LEU A 21 10.83 1.95 -4.12
N ASP A 22 12.07 1.69 -4.56
CA ASP A 22 12.42 1.70 -5.98
C ASP A 22 11.59 0.66 -6.76
N ALA A 23 11.46 -0.57 -6.25
CA ALA A 23 10.66 -1.62 -6.86
C ALA A 23 9.14 -1.29 -6.85
N PHE A 24 8.67 -0.56 -5.84
CA PHE A 24 7.30 -0.06 -5.78
C PHE A 24 7.04 1.01 -6.85
N ASP A 25 7.97 1.93 -7.06
CA ASP A 25 7.86 2.96 -8.10
C ASP A 25 7.82 2.35 -9.50
N GLU A 26 8.69 1.36 -9.77
CA GLU A 26 8.65 0.59 -11.01
C GLU A 26 7.29 -0.11 -11.24
N LEU A 27 6.68 -0.63 -10.17
CA LEU A 27 5.35 -1.25 -10.23
C LEU A 27 4.27 -0.23 -10.58
N VAL A 28 4.30 0.95 -9.96
CA VAL A 28 3.35 2.04 -10.22
C VAL A 28 3.48 2.56 -11.66
N VAL A 29 4.70 2.83 -12.12
CA VAL A 29 4.98 3.25 -13.50
C VAL A 29 4.54 2.17 -14.49
N GLY A 30 4.80 0.89 -14.19
CA GLY A 30 4.33 -0.24 -14.99
C GLY A 30 2.80 -0.32 -15.10
N LEU A 31 2.06 0.04 -14.06
CA LEU A 31 0.59 0.07 -14.09
C LEU A 31 0.06 1.28 -14.87
N GLN A 32 0.69 2.45 -14.72
CA GLN A 32 0.34 3.65 -15.46
C GLN A 32 0.53 3.47 -16.98
N THR A 33 1.67 2.91 -17.41
CA THR A 33 1.98 2.64 -18.83
C THR A 33 0.99 1.68 -19.48
N LEU A 34 0.35 0.80 -18.70
CA LEU A 34 -0.69 -0.12 -19.16
C LEU A 34 -2.11 0.48 -19.15
N GLY A 35 -2.22 1.80 -18.92
CA GLY A 35 -3.50 2.50 -18.83
C GLY A 35 -4.32 2.12 -17.59
N LYS A 36 -3.66 1.60 -16.54
CA LYS A 36 -4.29 1.24 -15.27
C LYS A 36 -3.69 2.08 -14.13
N PRO A 37 -3.83 3.41 -14.15
CA PRO A 37 -3.34 4.24 -13.06
C PRO A 37 -4.01 3.83 -11.75
N VAL A 38 -3.18 3.64 -10.72
CA VAL A 38 -3.62 3.42 -9.35
C VAL A 38 -3.56 4.77 -8.65
N ASP A 39 -4.64 5.19 -7.98
CA ASP A 39 -4.61 6.43 -7.19
C ASP A 39 -3.67 6.30 -5.99
N GLU A 40 -3.21 7.44 -5.50
CA GLU A 40 -2.24 7.56 -4.42
C GLU A 40 -2.71 6.87 -3.12
N ALA A 41 -4.01 6.92 -2.81
CA ALA A 41 -4.54 6.27 -1.61
C ALA A 41 -4.43 4.74 -1.70
N ARG A 42 -4.76 4.16 -2.86
CA ARG A 42 -4.56 2.72 -3.12
C ARG A 42 -3.08 2.35 -3.16
N GLN A 43 -2.21 3.20 -3.73
CA GLN A 43 -0.77 2.99 -3.70
C GLN A 43 -0.24 2.91 -2.25
N LEU A 44 -0.66 3.85 -1.39
CA LEU A 44 -0.26 3.88 0.00
C LEU A 44 -0.70 2.62 0.75
N VAL A 45 -1.93 2.14 0.52
CA VAL A 45 -2.40 0.89 1.11
C VAL A 45 -1.54 -0.30 0.69
N VAL A 46 -1.21 -0.41 -0.60
CA VAL A 46 -0.36 -1.49 -1.11
C VAL A 46 1.02 -1.44 -0.46
N LEU A 47 1.64 -0.26 -0.40
CA LEU A 47 2.95 -0.09 0.22
C LEU A 47 2.93 -0.50 1.69
N LEU A 48 1.95 -0.04 2.47
CA LEU A 48 1.83 -0.38 3.89
C LEU A 48 1.60 -1.87 4.13
N THR A 49 0.76 -2.51 3.31
CA THR A 49 0.50 -3.96 3.42
C THR A 49 1.64 -4.85 2.90
N SER A 50 2.57 -4.26 2.14
CA SER A 50 3.75 -4.97 1.61
C SER A 50 4.92 -5.02 2.60
N LEU A 51 4.88 -4.19 3.65
CA LEU A 51 5.95 -4.13 4.64
C LEU A 51 5.95 -5.38 5.54
N PRO A 52 7.12 -5.81 6.04
CA PRO A 52 7.21 -6.89 7.01
C PRO A 52 6.55 -6.50 8.34
N ALA A 53 6.15 -7.50 9.14
CA ALA A 53 5.57 -7.30 10.47
C ALA A 53 6.46 -6.48 11.42
N GLU A 54 7.77 -6.47 11.18
CA GLU A 54 8.74 -5.63 11.90
C GLU A 54 8.46 -4.12 11.75
N TYR A 55 7.68 -3.73 10.74
CA TYR A 55 7.25 -2.36 10.45
C TYR A 55 5.73 -2.16 10.65
N GLU A 56 5.00 -3.14 11.22
CA GLU A 56 3.54 -3.11 11.47
C GLU A 56 3.06 -2.05 12.47
N LEU A 57 3.99 -1.40 13.19
CA LEU A 57 3.67 -0.26 14.07
C LEU A 57 3.11 0.95 13.27
N ILE A 58 3.41 1.04 11.97
CA ILE A 58 2.93 2.12 11.10
C ILE A 58 1.53 1.81 10.52
N PRO A 59 1.25 0.61 9.93
CA PRO A 59 -0.09 0.20 9.54
C PRO A 59 -1.13 0.24 10.66
N SER A 60 -0.80 -0.21 11.88
CA SER A 60 -1.74 -0.23 13.02
C SER A 60 -2.19 1.17 13.46
N THR A 61 -1.35 2.18 13.30
CA THR A 61 -1.72 3.58 13.53
C THR A 61 -2.68 4.08 12.44
N ILE A 62 -2.45 3.71 11.18
CA ILE A 62 -3.29 4.11 10.03
C ILE A 62 -4.64 3.37 10.01
N GLU A 63 -4.67 2.09 10.39
CA GLU A 63 -5.93 1.33 10.57
C GLU A 63 -6.79 1.93 11.68
N ASN A 64 -6.20 2.33 12.82
CA ASN A 64 -6.90 3.09 13.86
C ASN A 64 -7.48 4.43 13.33
N PHE A 65 -6.76 5.13 12.44
CA PHE A 65 -7.29 6.35 11.79
C PHE A 65 -8.43 6.06 10.81
N LYS A 66 -8.40 4.93 10.10
CA LYS A 66 -9.50 4.51 9.22
C LYS A 66 -10.76 4.20 10.01
N ASP A 67 -10.67 3.59 11.19
CA ASP A 67 -11.83 3.38 12.07
C ASP A 67 -12.44 4.69 12.57
N ILE A 68 -11.62 5.72 12.83
CA ILE A 68 -12.10 7.07 13.19
C ILE A 68 -12.82 7.74 12.00
N MET A 69 -12.29 7.64 10.78
CA MET A 69 -12.92 8.18 9.57
C MET A 69 -14.17 7.39 9.14
N LEU A 70 -14.22 6.08 9.38
CA LEU A 70 -15.39 5.23 9.07
C LEU A 70 -16.56 5.53 10.02
N ILE A 71 -16.27 5.94 11.27
CA ILE A 71 -17.28 6.35 12.26
C ILE A 71 -17.89 7.71 11.90
N GLU A 72 -17.14 8.66 11.32
CA GLU A 72 -17.68 9.96 10.90
C GLU A 72 -18.48 9.89 9.58
N VAL A 73 -18.15 9.01 8.63
CA VAL A 73 -18.96 8.85 7.39
C VAL A 73 -20.31 8.17 7.67
N LYS A 74 -20.45 7.43 8.78
CA LYS A 74 -21.71 6.75 9.14
C LYS A 74 -22.68 7.59 9.98
N ARG A 75 -22.33 8.84 10.34
CA ARG A 75 -23.19 9.73 11.14
C ARG A 75 -23.78 10.92 10.40
N SER A 76 -23.78 10.89 9.06
CA SER A 76 -24.51 11.86 8.25
C SER A 76 -25.51 11.16 7.31
N CYS A 77 -26.42 10.38 7.90
CA CYS A 77 -27.78 10.12 7.43
C CYS A 77 -28.71 10.19 8.64
#